data_AF-A0A4Y2PU49-F1
#
_entry.id   AF-A0A4Y2PU49-F1
#
_cell.length_a   1.000
_cell.length_b   1.000
_cell.length_c   1.000
_cell.angle_alpha   90.00
_cell.angle_beta   90.00
_cell.angle_gamma   90.00
#
_symmetry.space_group_name_H-M   'P 1'
#
loop_
_entity.id
_entity.type
_entity.pdbx_description
1 polymer ?
#
loop_
_entity_poly.entity_id
_entity_poly.type
_entity_poly.pdbx_seq_one_letter_code
_entity_poly.pdbx_strand_id
1 'polypeptide(L)'
;MKQFIKSVAKYGECFRYQCSKFPKLSEAKLKEGVFTGPDIPKLLSDSLFSETMEYKEKEAWDSFKDVVQRLLENTKHPLYKAIVQCMLTEYEAQGCKMSLNVHFLHSHIVKSRVKDFTRISRDDSKEDGTSTC
;
A
#
# COMPACT_ATOMS: atom_id res chain seq x y z
N MET A 1 -2.65 -2.87 -6.35
CA MET A 1 -2.61 -3.73 -7.56
C MET A 1 -2.97 -3.01 -8.86
N LYS A 2 -4.26 -2.82 -9.25
CA LYS A 2 -4.62 -2.30 -10.58
C LYS A 2 -3.92 -0.99 -10.96
N GLN A 3 -3.93 0.01 -10.07
CA GLN A 3 -3.30 1.30 -10.35
C GLN A 3 -1.77 1.23 -10.39
N PHE A 4 -1.17 0.34 -9.60
CA PHE A 4 0.26 0.06 -9.65
C PHE A 4 0.67 -0.50 -11.01
N ILE A 5 -0.07 -1.47 -11.54
CA ILE A 5 0.24 -2.05 -12.85
C ILE A 5 0.07 -1.02 -13.97
N LYS A 6 -0.90 -0.11 -13.85
CA LYS A 6 -1.06 1.01 -14.79
C LYS A 6 0.09 2.03 -14.75
N SER A 7 0.79 2.15 -13.63
CA SER A 7 1.96 3.03 -13.48
C SER A 7 3.28 2.35 -13.83
N VAL A 8 3.30 1.04 -14.06
CA VAL A 8 4.49 0.33 -14.57
C VAL A 8 4.78 0.78 -16.00
N ALA A 9 6.06 0.86 -16.37
CA ALA A 9 6.50 1.22 -17.70
C ALA A 9 5.90 0.28 -18.77
N LYS A 10 5.10 0.83 -19.69
CA LYS A 10 4.33 0.05 -20.71
C LYS A 10 5.18 -0.83 -21.62
N TYR A 11 6.47 -0.55 -21.73
CA TYR A 11 7.41 -1.30 -22.57
C TYR A 11 8.67 -1.72 -21.78
N GLY A 12 8.62 -1.67 -20.44
CA GLY A 12 9.71 -2.08 -19.56
C GLY A 12 9.84 -3.61 -19.46
N GLU A 13 10.90 -4.07 -18.81
CA GLU A 13 11.15 -5.50 -18.55
C GLU A 13 10.03 -6.13 -17.75
N CYS A 14 9.55 -5.45 -16.71
CA CYS A 14 8.40 -5.86 -15.90
C CYS A 14 7.15 -6.14 -16.75
N PHE A 15 6.85 -5.29 -17.73
CA PHE A 15 5.69 -5.52 -18.59
C PHE A 15 5.89 -6.72 -19.53
N ARG A 16 7.08 -6.86 -20.12
CA ARG A 16 7.42 -8.03 -20.95
C ARG A 16 7.31 -9.34 -20.15
N TYR A 17 7.75 -9.31 -18.89
CA TYR A 17 7.62 -10.45 -17.98
C TYR A 17 6.15 -10.79 -17.69
N GLN A 18 5.29 -9.79 -17.48
CA GLN A 18 3.86 -10.04 -17.30
C GLN A 18 3.23 -10.73 -18.51
N CYS A 19 3.59 -10.30 -19.73
CA CYS A 19 3.13 -10.93 -20.97
C CYS A 19 3.55 -12.41 -21.06
N SER A 20 4.78 -12.75 -20.67
CA SER A 20 5.25 -14.14 -20.70
C SER A 20 4.64 -14.99 -19.59
N LYS A 21 4.41 -14.42 -18.40
CA LYS A 21 3.87 -15.13 -17.23
C LYS A 21 2.36 -15.40 -17.34
N PHE A 22 1.63 -14.53 -18.04
CA PHE A 22 0.20 -14.61 -18.24
C PHE A 22 -0.16 -14.62 -19.74
N PRO A 23 0.24 -15.64 -20.51
CA PRO A 23 0.03 -15.69 -21.97
C PRO A 23 -1.46 -15.77 -22.35
N LYS A 24 -2.33 -16.10 -21.40
CA LYS A 24 -3.80 -16.12 -21.58
C LYS A 24 -4.45 -14.74 -21.42
N LEU A 25 -3.74 -13.76 -20.87
CA LEU A 25 -4.21 -12.38 -20.75
C LEU A 25 -3.75 -11.60 -21.97
N SER A 26 -4.63 -10.76 -22.51
CA SER A 26 -4.24 -9.85 -23.59
C SER A 26 -3.37 -8.72 -23.04
N GLU A 27 -2.51 -8.18 -23.90
CA GLU A 27 -1.68 -7.01 -23.57
C GLU A 27 -2.51 -5.83 -23.02
N ALA A 28 -3.71 -5.62 -23.57
CA ALA A 28 -4.64 -4.60 -23.11
C ALA A 28 -5.11 -4.86 -21.65
N LYS A 29 -5.41 -6.11 -21.29
CA LYS A 29 -5.77 -6.47 -19.91
C LYS A 29 -4.61 -6.25 -18.95
N LEU A 30 -3.39 -6.62 -19.36
CA LEU A 30 -2.18 -6.41 -18.58
C LEU A 30 -1.92 -4.91 -18.36
N LYS A 31 -1.95 -4.09 -19.42
CA LYS A 31 -1.79 -2.63 -19.33
C LYS A 31 -2.84 -1.98 -18.43
N GLU A 32 -4.06 -2.50 -18.45
CA GLU A 32 -5.15 -2.00 -17.62
C GLU A 32 -5.13 -2.55 -16.17
N GLY A 33 -4.19 -3.43 -15.85
CA GLY A 33 -4.08 -4.06 -14.54
C GLY A 33 -5.26 -4.98 -14.21
N VAL A 34 -5.84 -5.63 -15.23
CA VAL A 34 -7.00 -6.53 -15.11
C VAL A 34 -6.51 -7.95 -14.89
N PHE A 35 -6.51 -8.35 -13.62
CA PHE A 35 -6.15 -9.69 -13.15
C PHE A 35 -7.35 -10.37 -12.53
N THR A 36 -7.43 -11.70 -12.66
CA THR A 36 -8.44 -12.52 -11.96
C THR A 36 -8.00 -12.82 -10.53
N GLY A 37 -8.92 -13.37 -9.72
CA GLY A 37 -8.62 -13.78 -8.35
C GLY A 37 -7.37 -14.67 -8.25
N PRO A 38 -7.24 -15.74 -9.05
CA PRO A 38 -6.05 -16.60 -9.06
C PRO A 38 -4.76 -15.94 -9.56
N ASP A 39 -4.85 -14.94 -10.44
CA ASP A 39 -3.67 -14.28 -11.00
C ASP A 39 -2.93 -13.44 -9.95
N ILE A 40 -3.67 -12.83 -9.02
CA ILE A 40 -3.11 -11.91 -8.01
C ILE A 40 -2.16 -12.65 -7.04
N PRO A 41 -2.56 -13.75 -6.36
CA PRO A 41 -1.67 -14.52 -5.52
C PRO A 41 -0.47 -15.05 -6.29
N LYS A 42 -0.68 -15.52 -7.53
CA LYS A 42 0.40 -16.02 -8.39
C LYS A 42 1.46 -14.96 -8.61
N LEU A 43 1.05 -13.72 -8.88
CA LEU A 43 1.96 -12.59 -9.05
C LEU A 43 2.65 -12.17 -7.74
N LEU A 44 1.92 -12.16 -6.62
CA LEU A 44 2.46 -11.83 -5.30
C LEU A 44 3.55 -12.83 -4.83
N SER A 45 3.38 -14.11 -5.16
CA SER A 45 4.33 -15.17 -4.82
C SER A 45 5.56 -15.25 -5.73
N ASP A 46 5.58 -14.50 -6.84
CA ASP A 46 6.61 -14.61 -7.87
C ASP A 46 7.78 -13.67 -7.57
N SER A 47 8.85 -14.17 -6.96
CA SER A 47 10.03 -13.37 -6.63
C SER A 47 10.70 -12.77 -7.87
N LEU A 48 10.69 -13.50 -8.99
CA LEU A 48 11.25 -13.07 -10.26
C LEU A 48 10.51 -11.85 -10.82
N PHE A 49 9.24 -11.65 -10.47
CA PHE A 49 8.48 -10.49 -10.92
C PHE A 49 9.11 -9.18 -10.40
N SER A 50 9.46 -9.12 -9.12
CA SER A 50 10.12 -7.95 -8.53
C SER A 50 11.54 -7.71 -9.05
N GLU A 51 12.21 -8.73 -9.58
CA GLU A 51 13.55 -8.59 -10.17
C GLU A 51 13.51 -7.92 -11.54
N THR A 52 12.37 -7.95 -12.24
CA THR A 52 12.18 -7.31 -13.55
C THR A 52 11.75 -5.85 -13.47
N MET A 53 11.57 -5.32 -12.26
CA MET A 53 11.11 -3.96 -12.01
C MET A 53 12.25 -2.96 -11.95
N GLU A 54 11.99 -1.74 -12.40
CA GLU A 54 12.88 -0.62 -12.10
C GLU A 54 12.88 -0.30 -10.60
N TYR A 55 13.90 0.41 -10.12
CA TYR A 55 14.08 0.68 -8.69
C TYR A 55 12.81 1.24 -8.02
N LYS A 56 12.19 2.28 -8.60
CA LYS A 56 10.96 2.88 -8.03
C LYS A 56 9.75 1.96 -8.08
N GLU A 57 9.62 1.18 -9.15
CA GLU A 57 8.55 0.18 -9.28
C GLU A 57 8.69 -0.89 -8.20
N LYS A 58 9.93 -1.33 -7.95
CA LYS A 58 10.26 -2.35 -6.96
C LYS A 58 9.97 -1.87 -5.53
N GLU A 59 10.40 -0.66 -5.16
CA GLU A 59 10.10 -0.11 -3.82
C GLU A 59 8.59 -0.05 -3.56
N ALA A 60 7.82 0.46 -4.52
CA ALA A 60 6.36 0.50 -4.41
C ALA A 60 5.72 -0.91 -4.37
N TRP A 61 6.28 -1.88 -5.11
CA TRP A 61 5.82 -3.27 -5.09
C TRP A 61 6.11 -3.98 -3.77
N ASP A 62 7.32 -3.84 -3.26
CA ASP A 62 7.75 -4.47 -2.01
C ASP A 62 6.96 -3.90 -0.83
N SER A 63 6.75 -2.58 -0.79
CA SER A 63 5.89 -1.95 0.22
C SER A 63 4.43 -2.43 0.14
N PHE A 64 3.92 -2.71 -1.06
CA PHE A 64 2.59 -3.31 -1.23
C PHE A 64 2.54 -4.76 -0.72
N LYS A 65 3.54 -5.59 -1.03
CA LYS A 65 3.63 -6.97 -0.53
C LYS A 65 3.64 -6.98 1.00
N ASP A 66 4.39 -6.09 1.63
CA ASP A 66 4.45 -5.97 3.08
C ASP A 66 3.07 -5.66 3.70
N VAL A 67 2.31 -4.75 3.10
CA VAL A 67 0.93 -4.46 3.54
C VAL A 67 0.03 -5.68 3.39
N VAL A 68 0.11 -6.38 2.25
CA VAL A 68 -0.72 -7.58 1.99
C VAL A 68 -0.37 -8.70 2.97
N GLN A 69 0.91 -8.98 3.18
CA GLN A 69 1.36 -10.02 4.10
C GLN A 69 0.84 -9.75 5.53
N ARG A 70 0.98 -8.52 6.02
CA ARG A 70 0.52 -8.15 7.37
C ARG A 70 -1.00 -8.14 7.49
N LEU A 71 -1.72 -7.83 6.41
CA LEU A 71 -3.17 -7.94 6.38
C LEU A 71 -3.62 -9.40 6.53
N LEU A 72 -2.91 -10.34 5.89
CA LEU A 72 -3.20 -11.78 5.95
C LEU A 72 -2.83 -12.39 7.30
N GLU A 73 -1.78 -11.91 7.96
CA GLU A 73 -1.32 -12.39 9.27
C GLU A 73 -2.30 -12.06 10.43
N ASN A 74 -3.32 -11.21 10.19
CA ASN A 74 -4.39 -10.85 11.16
C ASN A 74 -3.90 -10.43 12.56
N THR A 75 -2.64 -10.01 12.69
CA THR A 75 -2.07 -9.53 13.94
C THR A 75 -2.15 -8.01 13.98
N LYS A 76 -2.61 -7.47 15.12
CA LYS A 76 -2.58 -6.02 15.37
C LYS A 76 -1.14 -5.56 15.59
N HIS A 77 -0.39 -5.43 14.50
CA HIS A 77 0.99 -5.01 14.60
C HIS A 77 1.06 -3.50 14.84
N PRO A 78 1.80 -3.02 15.86
CA PRO A 78 1.96 -1.58 16.12
C PRO A 78 2.55 -0.80 14.93
N LEU A 79 3.15 -1.50 13.96
CA LEU A 79 3.79 -0.92 12.78
C LEU A 79 2.87 -0.87 11.56
N TYR A 80 1.65 -1.43 11.62
CA TYR A 80 0.73 -1.47 10.48
C TYR A 80 0.49 -0.06 9.91
N LYS A 81 0.29 0.93 10.78
CA LYS A 81 0.09 2.34 10.41
C LYS A 81 1.29 2.90 9.63
N ALA A 82 2.51 2.62 10.10
CA ALA A 82 3.74 3.08 9.47
C ALA A 82 3.95 2.45 8.09
N ILE A 83 3.62 1.17 7.96
CA ILE A 83 3.83 0.40 6.73
C ILE A 83 2.83 0.79 5.65
N VAL A 84 1.56 0.97 6.02
CA VAL A 84 0.59 1.51 5.06
C VAL A 84 0.93 2.95 4.68
N GLN A 85 1.46 3.77 5.60
CA GLN A 85 1.93 5.12 5.26
C GLN A 85 3.12 5.10 4.29
N CYS A 86 4.09 4.20 4.50
CA CYS A 86 5.20 3.98 3.57
C CYS A 86 4.70 3.57 2.19
N MET A 87 3.79 2.58 2.11
CA MET A 87 3.20 2.14 0.84
C MET A 87 2.50 3.29 0.10
N LEU A 88 1.81 4.17 0.82
CA LEU A 88 1.15 5.33 0.21
C LEU A 88 2.15 6.32 -0.39
N THR A 89 3.26 6.59 0.31
CA THR A 89 4.33 7.45 -0.18
C THR A 89 4.99 6.86 -1.43
N GLU A 90 5.31 5.57 -1.43
CA GLU A 90 5.91 4.91 -2.60
C GLU A 90 4.96 4.87 -3.80
N TYR A 91 3.66 4.65 -3.56
CA TYR A 91 2.65 4.71 -4.61
C TYR A 91 2.55 6.10 -5.23
N GLU A 92 2.59 7.16 -4.42
CA GLU A 92 2.60 8.54 -4.91
C GLU A 92 3.87 8.83 -5.72
N ALA A 93 5.04 8.43 -5.23
CA ALA A 93 6.33 8.61 -5.92
C ALA A 93 6.40 7.87 -7.26
N GLN A 94 5.76 6.70 -7.36
CA GLN A 94 5.62 5.92 -8.60
C GLN A 94 4.55 6.51 -9.54
N GLY A 95 3.75 7.48 -9.11
CA GLY A 95 2.66 8.05 -9.90
C GLY A 95 1.41 7.15 -9.97
N CYS A 96 1.23 6.26 -8.99
CA CYS A 96 0.01 5.47 -8.86
C CYS A 96 -1.18 6.38 -8.57
N LYS A 97 -2.24 6.30 -9.39
CA LYS A 97 -3.48 7.02 -9.10
C LYS A 97 -4.15 6.46 -7.83
N MET A 98 -4.72 7.34 -7.02
CA MET A 98 -5.47 6.95 -5.83
C MET A 98 -6.70 6.14 -6.22
N SER A 99 -6.70 4.84 -5.94
CA SER A 99 -7.91 4.01 -6.08
C SER A 99 -8.78 4.13 -4.84
N LEU A 100 -10.04 3.70 -4.93
CA LEU A 100 -10.94 3.66 -3.78
C LEU A 100 -10.35 2.85 -2.60
N ASN A 101 -9.71 1.71 -2.86
CA ASN A 101 -9.07 0.90 -1.83
C ASN A 101 -7.89 1.62 -1.16
N VAL A 102 -7.08 2.33 -1.95
CA VAL A 102 -5.96 3.12 -1.44
C VAL A 102 -6.48 4.32 -0.63
N HIS A 103 -7.58 4.94 -1.08
CA HIS A 103 -8.28 5.99 -0.34
C HIS A 103 -8.83 5.50 1.01
N PHE A 104 -9.45 4.31 1.04
CA PHE A 104 -9.87 3.68 2.29
C PHE A 104 -8.68 3.46 3.23
N LEU A 105 -7.60 2.86 2.75
CA LEU A 105 -6.37 2.66 3.54
C LEU A 105 -5.84 3.98 4.14
N HIS A 106 -5.75 5.02 3.33
CA HIS A 106 -5.34 6.36 3.79
C HIS A 106 -6.32 6.93 4.84
N SER A 107 -7.63 6.83 4.60
CA SER A 107 -8.66 7.31 5.54
C SER A 107 -8.60 6.57 6.89
N HIS A 108 -8.36 5.26 6.88
CA HIS A 108 -8.21 4.46 8.11
C HIS A 108 -7.01 4.91 8.95
N ILE A 109 -5.89 5.24 8.31
CA ILE A 109 -4.73 5.82 9.01
C ILE A 109 -5.08 7.19 9.58
N VAL A 110 -5.72 8.07 8.80
CA VAL A 110 -6.04 9.45 9.23
C VAL A 110 -7.05 9.47 10.38
N LYS A 111 -8.09 8.63 10.32
CA LYS A 111 -9.07 8.50 11.42
C LYS A 111 -8.44 7.95 12.71
N SER A 112 -7.42 7.10 12.61
CA SER A 112 -6.67 6.69 13.80
C SER A 112 -5.89 7.86 14.43
N ARG A 113 -5.29 8.75 13.62
CA ARG A 113 -4.59 9.96 14.10
C ARG A 113 -5.51 10.92 14.87
N VAL A 114 -6.76 11.11 14.42
CA VAL A 114 -7.71 12.03 15.09
C VAL A 114 -8.07 11.53 16.50
N LYS A 115 -8.24 10.21 16.67
CA LYS A 115 -8.54 9.60 17.98
C LYS A 115 -7.39 9.73 18.98
N ASP A 116 -6.15 9.62 18.49
CA ASP A 116 -4.95 9.81 19.33
C ASP A 116 -4.85 11.28 19.80
N PHE A 117 -5.18 12.24 18.93
CA PHE A 117 -5.19 13.67 19.25
C PHE A 117 -6.29 14.06 20.26
N THR A 118 -7.46 13.41 20.22
CA THR A 118 -8.56 13.71 21.17
C THR A 118 -8.28 13.18 22.59
N ARG A 119 -7.35 12.24 22.75
CA ARG A 119 -6.93 11.72 24.05
C ARG A 119 -5.93 12.65 24.74
N ILE A 120 -4.98 13.21 24.00
CA ILE A 120 -3.95 14.12 24.53
C ILE A 120 -4.59 15.40 25.08
N SER A 121 -5.66 15.90 24.46
CA SER A 121 -6.32 17.14 24.89
C SER A 121 -7.19 17.03 26.16
N ARG A 122 -7.38 15.83 26.75
CA ARG A 122 -8.21 15.68 27.96
C ARG A 122 -7.45 15.64 29.29
N ASP A 123 -6.12 15.54 29.25
CA ASP A 123 -5.33 15.41 30.49
C ASP A 123 -4.83 16.75 31.07
N ASP A 124 -5.05 17.88 30.39
CA ASP A 124 -4.57 19.21 30.83
C ASP A 124 -5.62 20.05 31.62
N SER A 125 -6.55 19.41 32.33
CA SER A 125 -7.52 20.14 33.18
C SER A 125 -7.66 19.48 34.56
N LYS A 126 -6.61 19.58 35.36
CA LYS A 126 -6.74 19.62 36.82
C LYS A 126 -6.06 20.89 37.34
N GLU A 127 -6.90 21.88 37.65
CA GLU A 127 -6.55 23.00 38.53
C GLU A 127 -6.05 22.42 39.86
N ASP A 128 -4.84 22.79 40.27
CA ASP A 128 -4.40 22.65 41.66
C ASP A 128 -4.39 24.04 42.30
N GLY A 129 -5.57 24.45 42.76
CA GLY A 129 -5.75 25.61 43.62
C GLY A 129 -5.59 25.22 45.08
N THR A 130 -4.36 25.10 45.56
CA THR A 130 -4.08 24.99 47.00
C THR A 130 -3.53 26.32 47.53
N SER A 131 -4.46 27.19 47.94
CA SER A 131 -4.17 28.35 48.79
C SER A 131 -4.01 27.88 50.23
N THR A 132 -2.85 28.14 50.83
CA THR A 132 -2.63 27.94 52.28
C THR A 132 -2.58 29.31 52.94
N CYS A 133 -3.25 29.43 54.08
CA CYS A 133 -3.38 30.63 54.91
C CYS A 133 -2.04 31.19 55.41
#